data_AF-A0A357V6Q3-F1
#
_entry.id   AF-A0A357V6Q3-F1
#
_cell.length_a   1.000
_cell.length_b   1.000
_cell.length_c   1.000
_cell.angle_alpha   90.00
_cell.angle_beta   90.00
_cell.angle_gamma   90.00
#
_symmetry.space_group_name_H-M   'P 1'
#
loop_
_entity.id
_entity.type
_entity.pdbx_description
1 polymer ?
#
loop_
_entity_poly.entity_id
_entity_poly.type
_entity_poly.pdbx_seq_one_letter_code
_entity_poly.pdbx_strand_id
1 'polypeptide(L)'
;MLSAGQSKVSLKALISGVTERPTVIGLVCGAFLGASVVFFRGAALSLKWDDLAMTVAYTLAVSLVIQTIAMGAYLAWKEAPTLKAVFVHWKWSAAVGAVGMAGSVAWFLAFTMQNAAYVRALGQIELVFTFAASIFFFKEKVARLEVIGIALIILAILLLILSRA
;
A
#
# COMPACT_ATOMS: atom_id res chain seq x y z
N MET A 1 13.88 6.90 17.57
CA MET A 1 12.91 6.97 18.69
C MET A 1 11.62 6.23 18.32
N LEU A 2 11.70 4.93 18.05
CA LEU A 2 10.54 4.03 17.95
C LEU A 2 10.17 3.58 19.37
N SER A 3 9.57 4.52 20.11
CA SER A 3 9.06 4.31 21.45
C SER A 3 7.83 3.41 21.39
N ALA A 4 8.02 2.12 21.66
CA ALA A 4 7.12 1.27 22.45
C ALA A 4 7.57 -0.20 22.32
N GLY A 5 8.86 -0.46 22.54
CA GLY A 5 9.27 -1.79 22.95
C GLY A 5 8.61 -2.10 24.29
N GLN A 6 8.04 -3.30 24.41
CA GLN A 6 7.60 -3.94 25.67
C GLN A 6 6.17 -3.67 26.19
N SER A 7 5.15 -3.50 25.33
CA SER A 7 3.78 -3.79 25.82
C SER A 7 3.58 -5.32 25.77
N LYS A 8 3.56 -5.95 26.95
CA LYS A 8 3.19 -7.36 27.10
C LYS A 8 1.85 -7.57 26.38
N VAL A 9 1.86 -8.30 25.27
CA VAL A 9 0.69 -8.58 24.45
C VAL A 9 -0.33 -9.34 25.30
N SER A 10 -1.31 -8.61 25.84
CA SER A 10 -2.41 -9.13 26.64
C SER A 10 -3.70 -8.91 25.85
N LEU A 11 -4.58 -9.90 25.78
CA LEU A 11 -5.85 -9.81 25.04
C LEU A 11 -6.67 -8.57 25.46
N LYS A 12 -6.63 -8.20 26.74
CA LYS A 12 -7.28 -6.97 27.25
C LYS A 12 -6.61 -5.70 26.73
N ALA A 13 -5.29 -5.69 26.59
CA ALA A 13 -4.55 -4.57 26.00
C ALA A 13 -4.76 -4.47 24.49
N LEU A 14 -4.93 -5.60 23.79
CA LEU A 14 -5.31 -5.64 22.38
C LEU A 14 -6.71 -5.06 22.15
N ILE A 15 -7.70 -5.48 22.96
CA ILE A 15 -9.08 -4.97 22.84
C ILE A 15 -9.16 -3.49 23.24
N SER A 16 -8.47 -3.08 24.30
CA SER A 16 -8.36 -1.67 24.70
C SER A 16 -7.61 -0.83 23.66
N GLY A 17 -6.59 -1.42 23.02
CA GLY A 17 -5.74 -0.78 22.02
C GLY A 17 -6.45 -0.49 20.70
N VAL A 18 -7.54 -1.22 20.39
CA VAL A 18 -8.36 -0.98 19.19
C VAL A 18 -9.06 0.39 19.24
N THR A 19 -9.35 0.89 20.44
CA THR A 19 -10.01 2.20 20.65
C THR A 19 -9.01 3.36 20.67
N GLU A 20 -7.70 3.10 20.67
CA GLU A 20 -6.72 4.19 20.64
C GLU A 20 -6.70 4.90 19.29
N ARG A 21 -6.52 6.22 19.32
CA ARG A 21 -6.50 7.08 18.13
C ARG A 21 -5.61 6.54 16.99
N PRO A 22 -4.37 6.07 17.23
CA PRO A 22 -3.52 5.55 16.15
C PRO A 22 -4.11 4.29 15.50
N THR A 23 -4.68 3.40 16.30
CA THR A 23 -5.28 2.14 15.82
C THR A 23 -6.56 2.39 15.05
N VAL A 24 -7.41 3.31 15.52
CA VAL A 24 -8.63 3.72 14.81
C VAL A 24 -8.28 4.37 13.48
N ILE A 25 -7.30 5.27 13.44
CA ILE A 25 -6.82 5.89 12.19
C ILE A 25 -6.31 4.80 11.24
N GLY A 26 -5.49 3.86 11.73
CA GLY A 26 -4.98 2.75 10.92
C GLY A 26 -6.10 1.86 10.37
N LEU A 27 -7.09 1.53 11.19
CA LEU A 27 -8.24 0.70 10.80
C LEU A 27 -9.11 1.40 9.76
N VAL A 28 -9.38 2.70 9.94
CA VAL A 28 -10.13 3.52 8.98
C VAL A 28 -9.36 3.62 7.67
N CYS A 29 -8.05 3.89 7.70
CA CYS A 29 -7.21 3.89 6.50
C CYS A 29 -7.25 2.53 5.79
N GLY A 30 -7.16 1.43 6.52
CA GLY A 30 -7.28 0.07 5.97
C GLY A 30 -8.65 -0.19 5.32
N ALA A 31 -9.73 0.25 5.96
CA ALA A 31 -11.08 0.13 5.42
C ALA A 31 -11.26 0.92 4.11
N PHE A 32 -10.79 2.18 4.07
CA PHE A 32 -10.80 3.00 2.86
C PHE A 32 -9.91 2.45 1.76
N LEU A 33 -8.75 1.87 2.11
CA LEU A 33 -7.86 1.20 1.16
C LEU A 33 -8.51 -0.06 0.57
N GLY A 34 -9.21 -0.85 1.37
CA GLY A 34 -9.96 -2.01 0.90
C GLY A 34 -11.11 -1.59 -0.02
N ALA A 35 -11.88 -0.59 0.39
CA ALA A 35 -13.00 -0.06 -0.38
C ALA A 35 -12.55 0.49 -1.76
N SER A 36 -11.45 1.24 -1.80
CA SER A 36 -10.93 1.81 -3.05
C SER A 36 -10.60 0.74 -4.08
N VAL A 37 -10.04 -0.40 -3.66
CA VAL A 37 -9.70 -1.51 -4.54
C VAL A 37 -10.96 -2.12 -5.17
N VAL A 38 -12.03 -2.29 -4.39
CA VAL A 38 -13.31 -2.79 -4.89
C VAL A 38 -13.91 -1.81 -5.89
N PHE A 39 -13.88 -0.51 -5.58
CA PHE A 39 -14.38 0.53 -6.49
C PHE A 39 -13.55 0.63 -7.78
N PHE A 40 -12.22 0.53 -7.72
CA PHE A 40 -11.38 0.51 -8.93
C PHE A 40 -11.67 -0.69 -9.81
N ARG A 41 -11.84 -1.88 -9.23
CA ARG A 41 -12.22 -3.06 -10.00
C ARG A 41 -13.64 -2.94 -10.57
N GLY A 42 -14.57 -2.38 -9.81
CA GLY A 42 -15.93 -2.08 -10.27
C GLY A 42 -15.96 -1.08 -11.43
N ALA A 43 -15.14 -0.04 -11.39
CA ALA A 43 -14.98 0.93 -12.47
C ALA A 43 -14.35 0.30 -13.72
N ALA A 44 -13.31 -0.53 -13.56
CA ALA A 44 -12.71 -1.24 -14.68
C ALA A 44 -13.72 -2.18 -15.38
N LEU A 45 -14.58 -2.86 -14.60
CA LEU A 45 -15.63 -3.74 -15.13
C LEU A 45 -16.79 -2.96 -15.79
N SER A 46 -17.10 -1.74 -15.35
CA SER A 46 -18.19 -0.95 -15.90
C SER A 46 -17.86 -0.30 -17.25
N LEU A 47 -16.57 -0.09 -17.54
CA LEU A 47 -16.12 0.54 -18.79
C LEU A 47 -16.40 -0.32 -20.05
N LYS A 48 -16.58 -1.65 -19.90
CA LYS A 48 -16.92 -2.60 -21.00
C LYS A 48 -16.15 -2.38 -22.31
N TRP A 49 -14.92 -1.88 -22.26
CA TRP A 49 -14.07 -1.74 -23.44
C TRP A 49 -13.36 -3.07 -23.71
N ASP A 50 -13.27 -3.46 -24.98
CA ASP A 50 -12.56 -4.68 -25.40
C ASP A 50 -11.05 -4.58 -25.18
N ASP A 51 -10.51 -3.35 -25.11
CA ASP A 51 -9.08 -3.11 -24.89
C ASP A 51 -8.76 -2.88 -23.40
N LEU A 52 -8.21 -3.92 -22.77
CA LEU A 52 -7.76 -3.93 -21.37
C LEU A 52 -6.73 -2.83 -21.08
N ALA A 53 -5.85 -2.50 -22.03
CA ALA A 53 -4.83 -1.49 -21.82
C ALA A 53 -5.46 -0.10 -21.68
N MET A 54 -6.50 0.18 -22.46
CA MET A 54 -7.20 1.46 -22.43
C MET A 54 -8.03 1.63 -21.14
N THR A 55 -8.71 0.57 -20.68
CA THR A 55 -9.44 0.59 -19.40
C THR A 55 -8.51 0.81 -18.21
N VAL A 56 -7.36 0.12 -18.20
CA VAL A 56 -6.34 0.27 -17.14
C VAL A 56 -5.77 1.69 -17.14
N ALA A 57 -5.31 2.16 -18.31
CA ALA A 57 -4.71 3.47 -18.44
C ALA A 57 -5.68 4.59 -18.07
N TYR A 58 -6.94 4.51 -18.51
CA TYR A 58 -7.97 5.52 -18.20
C TYR A 58 -8.31 5.54 -16.70
N THR A 59 -8.59 4.38 -16.11
CA THR A 59 -8.93 4.29 -14.68
C THR A 59 -7.78 4.78 -13.80
N LEU A 60 -6.55 4.41 -14.15
CA LEU A 60 -5.35 4.86 -13.47
C LEU A 60 -5.14 6.37 -13.62
N ALA A 61 -5.29 6.91 -14.83
CA ALA A 61 -5.12 8.33 -15.09
C ALA A 61 -6.12 9.17 -14.27
N VAL A 62 -7.40 8.80 -14.30
CA VAL A 62 -8.44 9.49 -13.52
C VAL A 62 -8.16 9.39 -12.02
N SER A 63 -7.81 8.20 -11.52
CA SER A 63 -7.46 8.00 -10.11
C SER A 63 -6.26 8.85 -9.70
N LEU A 64 -5.21 8.86 -10.52
CA LEU A 64 -3.98 9.59 -10.25
C LEU A 64 -4.20 11.10 -10.25
N VAL A 65 -5.03 11.62 -11.16
CA VAL A 65 -5.41 13.04 -11.21
C VAL A 65 -6.18 13.41 -9.94
N ILE A 66 -7.20 12.63 -9.56
CA ILE A 66 -7.98 12.88 -8.34
C ILE A 66 -7.06 12.85 -7.10
N GLN A 67 -6.19 11.84 -7.01
CA GLN A 67 -5.25 11.71 -5.90
C GLN A 67 -4.26 12.88 -5.84
N THR A 68 -3.75 13.31 -6.99
CA THR A 68 -2.81 14.44 -7.08
C THR A 68 -3.49 15.76 -6.68
N ILE A 69 -4.72 15.99 -7.12
CA ILE A 69 -5.48 17.19 -6.75
C ILE A 69 -5.81 17.18 -5.25
N ALA A 70 -6.30 16.05 -4.72
CA ALA A 70 -6.66 15.93 -3.31
C ALA A 70 -5.45 16.12 -2.38
N MET A 71 -4.34 15.42 -2.67
CA MET A 71 -3.10 15.56 -1.90
C MET A 71 -2.45 16.93 -2.09
N GLY A 72 -2.49 17.47 -3.32
CA GLY A 72 -1.95 18.79 -3.63
C GLY A 72 -2.70 19.91 -2.90
N ALA A 73 -4.03 19.84 -2.87
CA ALA A 73 -4.87 20.78 -2.12
C ALA A 73 -4.64 20.69 -0.61
N TYR A 74 -4.53 19.46 -0.09
CA TYR A 74 -4.20 19.24 1.32
C TYR A 74 -2.84 19.83 1.69
N LEU A 75 -1.81 19.58 0.88
CA LEU A 75 -0.47 20.10 1.11
C LEU A 75 -0.43 21.62 0.95
N ALA A 76 -1.14 22.19 -0.02
CA ALA A 76 -1.24 23.64 -0.18
C ALA A 76 -1.90 24.31 1.04
N TRP A 77 -2.89 23.68 1.66
CA TRP A 77 -3.61 24.25 2.79
C TRP A 77 -2.86 24.09 4.12
N LYS A 78 -2.30 22.90 4.41
CA LYS A 78 -1.63 22.64 5.70
C LYS A 78 -0.12 22.85 5.68
N GLU A 79 0.55 22.63 4.55
CA GLU A 79 2.01 22.56 4.47
C GLU A 79 2.55 23.17 3.16
N ALA A 80 2.17 24.42 2.87
CA ALA A 80 2.65 25.17 1.70
C ALA A 80 4.19 25.20 1.52
N PRO A 81 5.03 25.20 2.58
CA PRO A 81 6.49 25.10 2.44
C PRO A 81 6.94 23.77 1.83
N THR A 82 6.28 22.65 2.15
CA THR A 82 6.58 21.32 1.61
C THR A 82 6.31 21.28 0.11
N LEU A 83 5.21 21.92 -0.33
CA LEU A 83 4.90 22.06 -1.76
C LEU A 83 6.02 22.80 -2.52
N LYS A 84 6.55 23.89 -1.95
CA LYS A 84 7.68 24.62 -2.55
C LYS A 84 8.95 23.76 -2.62
N ALA A 85 9.22 22.96 -1.59
CA ALA A 85 10.39 22.06 -1.57
C ALA A 85 10.33 21.01 -2.70
N VAL A 86 9.15 20.49 -3.03
CA VAL A 86 8.94 19.57 -4.16
C VAL A 86 9.30 20.23 -5.49
N PHE A 87 8.93 21.50 -5.69
CA PHE A 87 9.32 22.24 -6.89
C PHE A 87 10.81 22.57 -6.96
N VAL A 88 11.46 22.84 -5.82
CA VAL A 88 12.91 23.08 -5.76
C VAL A 88 13.70 21.81 -6.10
N HIS A 89 13.26 20.65 -5.61
CA HIS A 89 13.90 19.35 -5.86
C HIS A 89 13.22 18.53 -6.96
N TRP A 90 12.64 19.21 -7.95
CA TRP A 90 11.81 18.59 -9.00
C TRP A 90 12.48 17.42 -9.72
N LYS A 91 13.80 17.40 -9.88
CA LYS A 91 14.53 16.29 -10.51
C LYS A 91 14.39 14.97 -9.74
N TRP A 92 14.58 15.02 -8.42
CA TRP A 92 14.43 13.85 -7.56
C TRP A 92 12.96 13.52 -7.35
N SER A 93 12.11 14.53 -7.16
CA SER A 93 10.67 14.34 -7.04
C SER A 93 10.05 13.72 -8.31
N ALA A 94 10.51 14.11 -9.50
CA ALA A 94 10.06 13.55 -10.76
C ALA A 94 10.56 12.11 -10.94
N ALA A 95 11.80 11.79 -10.55
CA ALA A 95 12.30 10.41 -10.59
C ALA A 95 11.49 9.49 -9.68
N VAL A 96 11.21 9.91 -8.44
CA VAL A 96 10.35 9.17 -7.50
C VAL A 96 8.92 9.07 -8.04
N GLY A 97 8.40 10.15 -8.64
CA GLY A 97 7.10 10.16 -9.29
C GLY A 97 7.01 9.19 -10.47
N ALA A 98 8.05 9.09 -11.30
CA ALA A 98 8.11 8.16 -12.43
C ALA A 98 8.11 6.69 -11.96
N VAL A 99 8.90 6.38 -10.93
CA VAL A 99 8.89 5.05 -10.31
C VAL A 99 7.53 4.75 -9.67
N GLY A 100 6.94 5.72 -8.97
CA GLY A 100 5.61 5.60 -8.39
C GLY A 100 4.53 5.38 -9.46
N MET A 101 4.61 6.08 -10.60
CA MET A 101 3.72 5.87 -11.74
C MET A 101 3.86 4.46 -12.31
N ALA A 102 5.10 3.99 -12.52
CA ALA A 102 5.35 2.63 -12.99
C ALA A 102 4.78 1.57 -12.02
N GLY A 103 4.94 1.79 -10.71
CA GLY A 103 4.34 0.94 -9.67
C GLY A 103 2.82 0.94 -9.70
N SER A 104 2.19 2.11 -9.83
CA SER A 104 0.73 2.23 -9.98
C SER A 104 0.23 1.51 -11.22
N VAL A 105 0.93 1.62 -12.36
CA VAL A 105 0.58 0.91 -13.60
C VAL A 105 0.64 -0.60 -13.38
N ALA A 106 1.69 -1.11 -12.74
CA ALA A 106 1.80 -2.53 -12.42
C ALA A 106 0.65 -3.02 -11.51
N TRP A 107 0.28 -2.24 -10.49
CA TRP A 107 -0.84 -2.57 -9.59
C TRP A 107 -2.18 -2.59 -10.32
N PHE A 108 -2.49 -1.57 -11.12
CA PHE A 108 -3.75 -1.50 -11.86
C PHE A 108 -3.83 -2.58 -12.95
N LEU A 109 -2.73 -2.87 -13.64
CA LEU A 109 -2.67 -3.97 -14.61
C LEU A 109 -2.99 -5.31 -13.93
N ALA A 110 -2.39 -5.57 -12.76
CA ALA A 110 -2.68 -6.77 -11.99
C ALA A 110 -4.14 -6.83 -11.51
N PHE A 111 -4.71 -5.72 -11.04
CA PHE A 111 -6.12 -5.64 -10.61
C PHE A 111 -7.13 -5.86 -11.72
N THR A 112 -6.75 -5.61 -12.97
CA THR A 112 -7.58 -5.91 -14.13
C THR A 112 -7.49 -7.39 -14.50
N MET A 113 -6.27 -7.95 -14.57
CA MET A 113 -6.06 -9.35 -14.96
C MET A 113 -6.56 -10.36 -13.91
N GLN A 114 -6.47 -10.03 -12.63
CA GLN A 114 -6.81 -10.94 -11.54
C GLN A 114 -7.70 -10.26 -10.50
N ASN A 115 -8.41 -11.09 -9.72
CA ASN A 115 -9.26 -10.57 -8.66
C ASN A 115 -8.41 -9.81 -7.62
N ALA A 116 -8.91 -8.62 -7.25
CA ALA A 116 -8.31 -7.68 -6.32
C ALA A 116 -7.74 -8.30 -5.04
N ALA A 117 -8.46 -9.27 -4.45
CA ALA A 117 -8.03 -9.93 -3.23
C ALA A 117 -6.69 -10.68 -3.42
N TYR A 118 -6.51 -11.32 -4.58
CA TYR A 118 -5.31 -12.10 -4.89
C TYR A 118 -4.11 -11.20 -5.15
N VAL A 119 -4.31 -10.12 -5.88
CA VAL A 119 -3.25 -9.14 -6.16
C VAL A 119 -2.74 -8.52 -4.85
N ARG A 120 -3.65 -8.16 -3.93
CA ARG A 120 -3.27 -7.62 -2.62
C ARG A 120 -2.54 -8.64 -1.75
N ALA A 121 -3.01 -9.88 -1.73
CA ALA A 121 -2.37 -10.93 -0.94
C ALA A 121 -0.98 -11.30 -1.49
N LEU A 122 -0.80 -11.35 -2.80
CA LEU A 122 0.53 -11.49 -3.41
C LEU A 122 1.41 -10.27 -3.13
N GLY A 123 0.84 -9.06 -3.21
CA GLY A 123 1.53 -7.81 -2.90
C GLY A 123 2.11 -7.75 -1.48
N GLN A 124 1.59 -8.54 -0.54
CA GLN A 124 2.16 -8.69 0.81
C GLN A 124 3.62 -9.19 0.79
N ILE A 125 4.08 -9.80 -0.32
CA ILE A 125 5.49 -10.14 -0.52
C ILE A 125 6.41 -8.91 -0.40
N GLU A 126 5.90 -7.71 -0.66
CA GLU A 126 6.62 -6.45 -0.48
C GLU A 126 7.17 -6.30 0.95
N LEU A 127 6.43 -6.76 1.96
CA LEU A 127 6.90 -6.76 3.35
C LEU A 127 8.09 -7.69 3.55
N VAL A 128 8.10 -8.84 2.86
CA VAL A 128 9.23 -9.79 2.91
C VAL A 128 10.48 -9.15 2.30
N PHE A 129 10.34 -8.48 1.15
CA PHE A 129 11.44 -7.74 0.52
C PHE A 129 11.92 -6.57 1.38
N THR A 130 11.00 -5.80 1.96
CA THR A 130 11.33 -4.67 2.85
C THR A 130 12.11 -5.15 4.07
N PHE A 131 11.70 -6.28 4.64
CA PHE A 131 12.41 -6.87 5.76
C PHE A 131 13.77 -7.45 5.37
N ALA A 132 13.87 -8.15 4.24
CA ALA A 132 15.14 -8.64 3.72
C ALA A 132 16.12 -7.49 3.47
N ALA A 133 15.62 -6.38 2.92
CA ALA A 133 16.40 -5.15 2.76
C ALA A 133 16.81 -4.57 4.12
N SER A 134 15.92 -4.54 5.12
CA SER A 134 16.28 -4.08 6.48
C SER A 134 17.43 -4.91 7.09
N ILE A 135 17.37 -6.24 7.00
CA ILE A 135 18.45 -7.11 7.48
C ILE A 135 19.75 -6.85 6.70
N PHE A 136 19.68 -6.80 5.37
CA PHE A 136 20.87 -6.76 4.52
C PHE A 136 21.55 -5.39 4.53
N PHE A 137 20.77 -4.30 4.51
CA PHE A 137 21.29 -2.93 4.50
C PHE A 137 21.48 -2.35 5.91
N PHE A 138 20.53 -2.53 6.82
CA PHE A 138 20.57 -1.91 8.14
C PHE A 138 21.15 -2.80 9.24
N LYS A 139 21.31 -4.11 8.98
CA LYS A 139 21.85 -5.10 9.94
C LYS A 139 21.19 -5.04 11.32
N GLU A 140 19.91 -4.68 11.36
CA GLU A 140 19.16 -4.60 12.61
C GLU A 140 18.95 -6.00 13.22
N LYS A 141 19.01 -6.08 14.55
CA LYS A 141 18.74 -7.32 15.29
C LYS A 141 17.24 -7.61 15.24
N VAL A 142 16.88 -8.50 14.35
CA VAL A 142 15.51 -9.01 14.16
C VAL A 142 15.00 -9.71 15.41
N ALA A 143 13.77 -9.38 15.83
CA ALA A 143 13.09 -10.08 16.93
C ALA A 143 12.51 -11.42 16.45
N ARG A 144 12.52 -12.46 17.31
CA ARG A 144 11.94 -13.78 16.96
C ARG A 144 10.48 -13.72 16.49
N LEU A 145 9.71 -12.76 17.00
CA LEU A 145 8.32 -12.51 16.60
C LEU A 145 8.21 -12.03 15.15
N GLU A 146 9.16 -11.23 14.64
CA GLU A 146 9.17 -10.76 13.26
C GLU A 146 9.45 -11.90 12.29
N VAL A 147 10.36 -12.81 12.65
CA VAL A 147 10.65 -14.03 11.87
C VAL A 147 9.40 -14.91 11.74
N ILE A 148 8.67 -15.10 12.85
CA ILE A 148 7.41 -15.88 12.84
C ILE A 148 6.36 -15.16 11.96
N GLY A 149 6.23 -13.85 12.07
CA GLY A 149 5.31 -13.06 11.26
C GLY A 149 5.60 -13.19 9.76
N ILE A 150 6.87 -13.17 9.37
CA ILE A 150 7.28 -13.31 7.96
C ILE A 150 7.09 -14.72 7.46
N ALA A 151 7.41 -15.73 8.28
CA ALA A 151 7.12 -17.12 7.93
C ALA A 151 5.62 -17.32 7.68
N LEU A 152 4.75 -16.70 8.49
CA LEU A 152 3.30 -16.71 8.28
C LEU A 152 2.88 -16.00 6.99
N ILE A 153 3.48 -14.85 6.66
CA ILE A 153 3.22 -14.15 5.39
C ILE A 153 3.61 -15.03 4.20
N ILE A 154 4.81 -15.63 4.22
CA ILE A 154 5.29 -16.53 3.17
C ILE A 154 4.34 -17.72 3.03
N LEU A 155 3.95 -18.35 4.15
CA LEU A 155 3.02 -19.47 4.14
C LEU A 155 1.67 -19.08 3.55
N ALA A 156 1.14 -17.91 3.90
CA ALA A 156 -0.13 -17.41 3.36
C ALA A 156 -0.05 -17.18 1.83
N ILE A 157 1.07 -16.64 1.34
CA ILE A 157 1.31 -16.45 -0.10
C ILE A 157 1.40 -17.81 -0.81
N LEU A 158 2.14 -18.78 -0.25
CA LEU A 158 2.26 -20.13 -0.82
C LEU A 158 0.92 -20.85 -0.89
N LEU A 159 0.12 -20.80 0.19
CA LEU A 159 -1.22 -21.39 0.21
C LEU A 159 -2.14 -20.74 -0.82
N LEU A 160 -2.05 -19.43 -1.01
CA LEU A 160 -2.84 -18.74 -2.03
C LEU A 160 -2.45 -19.18 -3.43
N ILE A 161 -1.15 -19.25 -3.74
CA ILE A 161 -0.67 -19.72 -5.05
C ILE A 161 -1.12 -21.17 -5.29
N LEU A 162 -0.98 -22.04 -4.29
CA LEU A 162 -1.37 -23.46 -4.39
C LEU A 162 -2.89 -23.63 -4.52
N SER A 163 -3.70 -22.80 -3.87
CA SER A 163 -5.16 -22.81 -4.02
C SER A 163 -5.65 -22.38 -5.41
N ARG A 164 -4.75 -21.79 -6.21
CA ARG A 164 -5.02 -21.24 -7.55
C ARG A 164 -4.30 -21.99 -8.67
N ALA A 165 -3.50 -23.01 -8.35
CA ALA A 165 -2.89 -23.96 -9.29
C ALA A 165 -3.77 -25.22 -9.41
#